data_AF-A0A2W4XVL1-F1
#
_entry.id   AF-A0A2W4XVL1-F1
#
_cell.length_a   1.000
_cell.length_b   1.000
_cell.length_c   1.000
_cell.angle_alpha   90.00
_cell.angle_beta   90.00
_cell.angle_gamma   90.00
#
_symmetry.space_group_name_H-M   'P 1'
#
loop_
_entity.id
_entity.type
_entity.pdbx_description
1 polymer ?
#
loop_
_entity_poly.entity_id
_entity_poly.type
_entity_poly.pdbx_seq_one_letter_code
_entity_poly.pdbx_strand_id
1 'polypeptide(L)'
;MSSSVPEDDLEQLESPIRHDVLKLSDLSKSTFRLDAEFQIAIKLGDNGLQNLENSGLVKKPLCGSNGFYREAFYPLRFKHIYVESNRSGIPFLLSSELFSLRPETSGYLSRRNTPDLESLMIQKWDVLISRCGTVGNVCLATDNLVGKALSEQVIRLRSSDANIAGYITAFLRSRYGRLQMSNAAYSSAIPYIEPKHLEQILIPDLPPIRRIALGRLMCEAGELRDEANQLLDEADQLLHERLNLPYLKSIAPREDASMSTKIKASQLMGRLEASFHNSVAIAAETQLDKLSFEVTTVGDSRVTQEIRAITKFRKRTYVEKGGIPLLSSKQIFQIDPVSVKRLAKGAHTKDLPEIQLEENTIAVTRSGTIGRVQIIPAYMAKWTASEHATRFIAAKDMNPGYLYAWLASDYGYCLITRNSYGSVILEVDKDMFSSILIPLPKKSIRNEIGNLVLRANQLRDQAWRNEQDAITRLENWIANKPTVPTQDDLSPNKIPLKDITYDPSAIPIWQLAAQISAKVPDEEWAKVPSDLSQRFDYYQGLKDD
;
A
#
# COMPACT_ATOMS: atom_id res chain seq x y z
N MET A 1 -11.43 -43.33 27.86
CA MET A 1 -11.11 -42.46 29.01
C MET A 1 -11.29 -41.03 28.57
N SER A 2 -12.30 -40.38 29.13
CA SER A 2 -12.78 -39.06 28.76
C SER A 2 -11.76 -37.99 29.12
N SER A 3 -11.22 -37.29 28.12
CA SER A 3 -10.61 -35.97 28.32
C SER A 3 -11.63 -34.93 27.87
N SER A 4 -12.20 -34.26 28.85
CA SER A 4 -13.05 -33.08 28.73
C SER A 4 -12.46 -32.05 27.78
N VAL A 5 -13.21 -31.72 26.74
CA VAL A 5 -13.08 -30.48 25.99
C VAL A 5 -13.43 -29.33 26.95
N PRO A 6 -12.57 -28.32 27.14
CA PRO A 6 -13.03 -27.07 27.74
C PRO A 6 -13.87 -26.35 26.68
N GLU A 7 -15.19 -26.52 26.77
CA GLU A 7 -16.14 -25.47 26.38
C GLU A 7 -15.97 -24.34 27.39
N ASP A 8 -15.23 -23.31 27.00
CA ASP A 8 -15.37 -21.90 27.40
C ASP A 8 -14.03 -21.19 27.19
N ASP A 9 -13.98 -20.36 26.15
CA ASP A 9 -13.21 -19.11 26.12
C ASP A 9 -13.66 -18.30 24.89
N LEU A 10 -14.97 -18.07 24.80
CA LEU A 10 -15.50 -16.88 24.14
C LEU A 10 -15.33 -15.72 25.13
N GLU A 11 -14.08 -15.36 25.45
CA GLU A 11 -13.81 -14.07 26.08
C GLU A 11 -14.17 -12.99 25.05
N GLN A 12 -15.41 -12.50 25.15
CA GLN A 12 -15.76 -11.18 24.68
C GLN A 12 -14.79 -10.21 25.34
N LEU A 13 -13.77 -9.83 24.57
CA LEU A 13 -12.89 -8.71 24.85
C LEU A 13 -13.77 -7.50 25.15
N GLU A 14 -13.99 -7.20 26.43
CA GLU A 14 -14.60 -5.93 26.84
C GLU A 14 -13.61 -4.83 26.46
N SER A 15 -13.81 -4.26 25.28
CA SER A 15 -13.33 -2.91 25.00
C SER A 15 -13.79 -2.02 26.16
N PRO A 16 -12.91 -1.24 26.81
CA PRO A 16 -13.31 -0.40 27.92
C PRO A 16 -14.49 0.47 27.49
N ILE A 17 -15.57 0.45 28.27
CA ILE A 17 -16.80 1.21 27.97
C ILE A 17 -16.42 2.68 27.85
N ARG A 18 -16.52 3.20 26.63
CA ARG A 18 -16.30 4.61 26.34
C ARG A 18 -17.63 5.32 26.49
N HIS A 19 -17.65 6.37 27.30
CA HIS A 19 -18.82 7.21 27.47
C HIS A 19 -18.39 8.67 27.42
N ASP A 20 -19.31 9.52 26.97
CA ASP A 20 -19.10 10.96 26.94
C ASP A 20 -20.44 11.70 27.01
N VAL A 21 -20.41 12.98 27.37
CA VAL A 21 -21.58 13.85 27.50
C VAL A 21 -21.54 14.92 26.40
N LEU A 22 -22.58 14.95 25.56
CA LEU A 22 -22.73 15.94 24.49
C LEU A 22 -23.62 17.10 24.93
N LYS A 23 -23.22 18.33 24.62
CA LYS A 23 -24.13 19.47 24.79
C LYS A 23 -25.08 19.51 23.59
N LEU A 24 -26.34 19.85 23.84
CA LEU A 24 -27.36 20.02 22.79
C LEU A 24 -26.92 21.06 21.74
N SER A 25 -26.15 22.07 22.15
CA SER A 25 -25.55 23.08 21.26
C SER A 25 -24.51 22.54 20.29
N ASP A 26 -23.88 21.39 20.60
CA ASP A 26 -22.88 20.77 19.73
C ASP A 26 -23.59 19.92 18.67
N LEU A 27 -24.77 19.38 18.99
CA LEU A 27 -25.61 18.64 18.06
C LEU A 27 -26.17 19.52 16.95
N SER A 28 -26.47 20.80 17.23
CA SER A 28 -26.96 21.74 16.21
C SER A 28 -25.90 22.21 15.20
N LYS A 29 -24.61 22.01 15.51
CA LYS A 29 -23.49 22.26 14.59
C LYS A 29 -23.11 21.02 13.78
N SER A 30 -23.39 19.84 14.31
CA SER A 30 -23.30 18.57 13.59
C SER A 30 -24.63 18.27 12.86
N THR A 31 -24.67 17.24 12.01
CA THR A 31 -25.89 16.80 11.30
C THR A 31 -26.93 16.12 12.22
N PHE A 32 -27.10 16.58 13.47
CA PHE A 32 -27.93 15.96 14.52
C PHE A 32 -27.59 14.48 14.79
N ARG A 33 -26.34 14.07 14.56
CA ARG A 33 -25.93 12.67 14.67
C ARG A 33 -25.66 12.29 16.13
N LEU A 34 -26.30 11.22 16.61
CA LEU A 34 -26.21 10.74 18.01
C LEU A 34 -25.29 9.50 18.18
N ASP A 35 -24.51 9.16 17.16
CA ASP A 35 -23.60 8.02 17.17
C ASP A 35 -22.45 8.23 18.16
N ALA A 36 -22.35 7.35 19.15
CA ALA A 36 -21.38 7.48 20.23
C ALA A 36 -19.93 7.42 19.73
N GLU A 37 -19.61 6.53 18.78
CA GLU A 37 -18.24 6.38 18.26
C GLU A 37 -17.80 7.63 17.49
N PHE A 38 -18.67 8.18 16.66
CA PHE A 38 -18.47 9.44 15.94
C PHE A 38 -18.26 10.62 16.90
N GLN A 39 -19.14 10.75 17.89
CA GLN A 39 -19.11 11.87 18.83
C GLN A 39 -17.89 11.81 19.77
N ILE A 40 -17.52 10.60 20.20
CA ILE A 40 -16.31 10.35 20.98
C ILE A 40 -15.05 10.64 20.15
N ALA A 41 -15.01 10.27 18.87
CA ALA A 41 -13.85 10.56 18.00
C ALA A 41 -13.61 12.06 17.80
N ILE A 42 -14.68 12.85 17.62
CA ILE A 42 -14.61 14.31 17.52
C ILE A 42 -14.08 14.90 18.84
N LYS A 43 -14.57 14.45 19.99
CA LYS A 43 -14.23 15.03 21.29
C LYS A 43 -12.87 14.60 21.85
N LEU A 44 -12.41 13.36 21.56
CA LEU A 44 -11.08 12.84 21.94
C LEU A 44 -9.94 13.36 21.04
N GLY A 45 -10.18 14.46 20.31
CA GLY A 45 -9.14 15.26 19.70
C GLY A 45 -8.67 14.78 18.33
N ASP A 46 -9.50 14.11 17.53
CA ASP A 46 -9.31 14.17 16.07
C ASP A 46 -9.95 15.45 15.52
N ASN A 47 -9.37 16.59 15.91
CA ASN A 47 -9.81 17.93 15.51
C ASN A 47 -9.57 18.18 14.01
N GLY A 48 -9.40 17.16 13.17
CA GLY A 48 -9.12 17.28 11.74
C GLY A 48 -10.15 18.16 11.04
N LEU A 49 -11.45 17.91 11.24
CA LEU A 49 -12.50 18.76 10.65
C LEU A 49 -12.42 20.20 11.14
N GLN A 50 -12.30 20.40 12.46
CA GLN A 50 -12.19 21.75 13.04
C GLN A 50 -10.93 22.48 12.58
N ASN A 51 -9.81 21.79 12.42
CA ASN A 51 -8.55 22.34 11.92
C ASN A 51 -8.69 22.71 10.43
N LEU A 52 -9.34 21.86 9.63
CA LEU A 52 -9.64 22.16 8.23
C LEU A 52 -10.60 23.35 8.10
N GLU A 53 -11.60 23.45 8.98
CA GLU A 53 -12.47 24.61 9.13
C GLU A 53 -11.68 25.88 9.43
N ASN A 54 -10.82 25.81 10.45
CA ASN A 54 -10.03 26.92 10.97
C ASN A 54 -8.76 27.24 10.17
N SER A 55 -8.46 26.48 9.11
CA SER A 55 -7.25 26.68 8.29
C SER A 55 -7.21 28.02 7.56
N GLY A 56 -8.35 28.69 7.40
CA GLY A 56 -8.47 29.92 6.61
C GLY A 56 -8.31 29.71 5.10
N LEU A 57 -8.10 28.47 4.65
CA LEU A 57 -8.00 28.14 3.23
C LEU A 57 -9.39 28.13 2.59
N VAL A 58 -9.48 28.67 1.38
CA VAL A 58 -10.65 28.49 0.53
C VAL A 58 -10.82 27.01 0.27
N LYS A 59 -12.05 26.51 0.38
CA LYS A 59 -12.41 25.11 0.21
C LYS A 59 -13.36 24.95 -0.96
N LYS A 60 -13.17 23.88 -1.71
CA LYS A 60 -13.98 23.49 -2.87
C LYS A 60 -14.51 22.08 -2.65
N PRO A 61 -15.77 21.78 -3.03
CA PRO A 61 -16.27 20.41 -3.02
C PRO A 61 -15.39 19.48 -3.86
N LEU A 62 -15.33 18.20 -3.48
CA LEU A 62 -14.68 17.18 -4.29
C LEU A 62 -15.44 16.97 -5.60
N CYS A 63 -16.77 16.81 -5.53
CA CYS A 63 -17.65 16.59 -6.67
C CYS A 63 -18.70 17.70 -6.84
N GLY A 64 -19.30 17.81 -8.03
CA GLY A 64 -20.39 18.72 -8.35
C GLY A 64 -19.99 19.82 -9.35
N SER A 65 -20.94 20.68 -9.72
CA SER A 65 -20.74 21.74 -10.71
C SER A 65 -19.59 22.69 -10.38
N ASN A 66 -19.40 22.96 -9.07
CA ASN A 66 -18.32 23.78 -8.53
C ASN A 66 -17.25 22.94 -7.83
N GLY A 67 -17.14 21.63 -8.13
CA GLY A 67 -16.19 20.71 -7.50
C GLY A 67 -14.85 20.60 -8.25
N PHE A 68 -13.92 19.82 -7.70
CA PHE A 68 -12.71 19.39 -8.43
C PHE A 68 -13.05 18.42 -9.56
N TYR A 69 -14.03 17.56 -9.34
CA TYR A 69 -14.61 16.65 -10.33
C TYR A 69 -16.06 17.05 -10.60
N ARG A 70 -16.52 16.86 -11.83
CA ARG A 70 -17.93 17.09 -12.18
C ARG A 70 -18.84 16.08 -11.52
N GLU A 71 -18.43 14.80 -11.53
CA GLU A 71 -19.18 13.70 -10.97
C GLU A 71 -18.26 12.61 -10.44
N ALA A 72 -18.83 11.79 -9.56
CA ALA A 72 -18.28 10.50 -9.15
C ALA A 72 -19.23 9.41 -9.64
N PHE A 73 -18.70 8.29 -10.13
CA PHE A 73 -19.56 7.23 -10.66
C PHE A 73 -19.02 5.84 -10.33
N TYR A 74 -19.92 4.86 -10.39
CA TYR A 74 -19.60 3.45 -10.41
C TYR A 74 -20.64 2.75 -11.32
N PRO A 75 -20.28 1.65 -11.99
CA PRO A 75 -21.16 0.95 -12.90
C PRO A 75 -22.32 0.25 -12.15
N LEU A 76 -23.48 0.07 -12.81
CA LEU A 76 -24.59 -0.68 -12.21
C LEU A 76 -24.21 -2.14 -11.94
N ARG A 77 -24.89 -2.80 -11.01
CA ARG A 77 -24.66 -4.24 -10.73
C ARG A 77 -25.05 -5.08 -11.93
N PHE A 78 -24.20 -6.04 -12.29
CA PHE A 78 -24.47 -7.03 -13.34
C PHE A 78 -23.84 -8.37 -12.96
N LYS A 79 -24.27 -9.44 -13.63
CA LYS A 79 -23.69 -10.77 -13.45
C LYS A 79 -22.33 -10.85 -14.16
N HIS A 80 -21.27 -11.14 -13.41
CA HIS A 80 -19.95 -11.40 -13.98
C HIS A 80 -19.93 -12.73 -14.73
N ILE A 81 -19.62 -12.71 -16.02
CA ILE A 81 -19.42 -13.90 -16.85
C ILE A 81 -17.93 -14.05 -17.10
N TYR A 82 -17.32 -15.03 -16.45
CA TYR A 82 -15.88 -15.27 -16.53
C TYR A 82 -15.53 -16.16 -17.74
N VAL A 83 -14.33 -15.94 -18.29
CA VAL A 83 -13.71 -16.75 -19.34
C VAL A 83 -12.27 -17.10 -18.96
N GLU A 84 -11.70 -18.13 -19.59
CA GLU A 84 -10.41 -18.69 -19.18
C GLU A 84 -9.19 -17.86 -19.58
N SER A 85 -9.30 -16.95 -20.56
CA SER A 85 -8.12 -16.24 -21.07
C SER A 85 -8.39 -14.79 -21.50
N ASN A 86 -7.30 -14.04 -21.58
CA ASN A 86 -7.27 -12.66 -22.09
C ASN A 86 -7.63 -12.53 -23.59
N ARG A 87 -7.63 -13.62 -24.37
CA ARG A 87 -7.98 -13.61 -25.79
C ARG A 87 -9.47 -13.31 -25.98
N SER A 88 -10.31 -13.94 -25.16
CA SER A 88 -11.77 -13.80 -25.19
C SER A 88 -12.31 -12.90 -24.07
N GLY A 89 -11.46 -12.53 -23.09
CA GLY A 89 -11.86 -11.72 -21.95
C GLY A 89 -10.98 -10.50 -21.68
N ILE A 90 -11.39 -9.72 -20.68
CA ILE A 90 -10.68 -8.56 -20.15
C ILE A 90 -10.26 -8.85 -18.72
N PRO A 91 -8.99 -8.59 -18.34
CA PRO A 91 -8.54 -8.75 -16.96
C PRO A 91 -9.45 -8.00 -16.00
N PHE A 92 -9.89 -8.68 -14.95
CA PHE A 92 -10.82 -8.14 -13.96
C PHE A 92 -10.15 -8.00 -12.60
N LEU A 93 -10.37 -6.85 -11.97
CA LEU A 93 -9.90 -6.57 -10.62
C LEU A 93 -11.09 -6.45 -9.66
N LEU A 94 -10.97 -7.14 -8.53
CA LEU A 94 -11.79 -6.90 -7.36
C LEU A 94 -11.27 -5.67 -6.59
N SER A 95 -12.13 -5.10 -5.74
CA SER A 95 -11.79 -3.94 -4.90
C SER A 95 -10.55 -4.20 -4.02
N SER A 96 -10.36 -5.43 -3.51
CA SER A 96 -9.20 -5.79 -2.70
C SER A 96 -7.85 -5.64 -3.42
N GLU A 97 -7.83 -5.90 -4.73
CA GLU A 97 -6.59 -5.97 -5.51
C GLU A 97 -6.01 -4.59 -5.79
N LEU A 98 -6.85 -3.56 -5.86
CA LEU A 98 -6.44 -2.17 -6.10
C LEU A 98 -5.46 -1.63 -5.05
N PHE A 99 -5.53 -2.14 -3.83
CA PHE A 99 -4.76 -1.64 -2.71
C PHE A 99 -3.55 -2.52 -2.41
N SER A 100 -3.33 -3.58 -3.20
CA SER A 100 -2.19 -4.49 -3.10
C SER A 100 -0.92 -3.82 -3.64
N LEU A 101 0.23 -4.09 -3.01
CA LEU A 101 1.55 -3.72 -3.52
C LEU A 101 1.84 -4.34 -4.91
N ARG A 102 1.19 -5.46 -5.20
CA ARG A 102 1.24 -6.18 -6.47
C ARG A 102 -0.19 -6.61 -6.83
N PRO A 103 -0.95 -5.78 -7.56
CA PRO A 103 -2.33 -6.10 -7.95
C PRO A 103 -2.39 -7.30 -8.90
N GLU A 104 -3.13 -8.34 -8.53
CA GLU A 104 -3.32 -9.54 -9.35
C GLU A 104 -4.68 -9.54 -10.04
N THR A 105 -4.74 -10.13 -11.23
CA THR A 105 -5.99 -10.27 -11.97
C THR A 105 -6.82 -11.38 -11.34
N SER A 106 -8.03 -11.05 -10.87
CA SER A 106 -8.94 -12.02 -10.21
C SER A 106 -9.62 -12.98 -11.20
N GLY A 107 -9.53 -12.69 -12.50
CA GLY A 107 -10.09 -13.49 -13.59
C GLY A 107 -10.25 -12.65 -14.85
N TYR A 108 -10.89 -13.21 -15.89
CA TYR A 108 -11.18 -12.48 -17.13
C TYR A 108 -12.69 -12.38 -17.35
N LEU A 109 -13.23 -11.17 -17.52
CA LEU A 109 -14.62 -10.95 -17.90
C LEU A 109 -14.82 -11.13 -19.41
N SER A 110 -15.90 -11.78 -19.82
CA SER A 110 -16.27 -11.97 -21.23
C SER A 110 -16.49 -10.63 -21.94
N ARG A 111 -15.68 -10.32 -22.95
CA ARG A 111 -15.83 -9.09 -23.74
C ARG A 111 -17.22 -8.92 -24.36
N ARG A 112 -17.82 -10.04 -24.81
CA ARG A 112 -19.11 -10.05 -25.52
C ARG A 112 -20.30 -9.93 -24.57
N ASN A 113 -20.18 -10.48 -23.37
CA ASN A 113 -21.31 -10.64 -22.46
C ASN A 113 -21.25 -9.69 -21.25
N THR A 114 -20.27 -8.79 -21.21
CA THR A 114 -20.16 -7.76 -20.18
C THR A 114 -20.85 -6.48 -20.66
N PRO A 115 -21.98 -6.09 -20.05
CA PRO A 115 -22.67 -4.85 -20.40
C PRO A 115 -21.84 -3.64 -19.99
N ASP A 116 -21.90 -2.57 -20.78
CA ASP A 116 -21.26 -1.28 -20.51
C ASP A 116 -19.78 -1.40 -20.10
N LEU A 117 -19.07 -2.27 -20.82
CA LEU A 117 -17.69 -2.61 -20.51
C LEU A 117 -16.77 -1.38 -20.44
N GLU A 118 -17.01 -0.37 -21.28
CA GLU A 118 -16.22 0.87 -21.30
C GLU A 118 -16.25 1.61 -19.96
N SER A 119 -17.39 1.62 -19.24
CA SER A 119 -17.49 2.25 -17.92
C SER A 119 -16.74 1.48 -16.83
N LEU A 120 -16.46 0.20 -17.06
CA LEU A 120 -15.67 -0.64 -16.16
C LEU A 120 -14.17 -0.38 -16.28
N MET A 121 -13.71 0.06 -17.45
CA MET A 121 -12.29 0.20 -17.77
C MET A 121 -11.65 1.31 -16.94
N ILE A 122 -10.54 0.95 -16.31
CA ILE A 122 -9.70 1.90 -15.57
C ILE A 122 -8.92 2.75 -16.58
N GLN A 123 -8.95 4.07 -16.38
CA GLN A 123 -8.08 5.01 -17.09
C GLN A 123 -6.92 5.44 -16.20
N LYS A 124 -5.80 5.79 -16.84
CA LYS A 124 -4.64 6.34 -16.13
C LYS A 124 -5.07 7.60 -15.39
N TRP A 125 -4.68 7.70 -14.13
CA TRP A 125 -5.01 8.78 -13.20
C TRP A 125 -6.46 8.87 -12.74
N ASP A 126 -7.28 7.84 -12.98
CA ASP A 126 -8.53 7.69 -12.23
C ASP A 126 -8.21 7.61 -10.73
N VAL A 127 -8.93 8.37 -9.90
CA VAL A 127 -8.89 8.21 -8.44
C VAL A 127 -9.99 7.23 -8.06
N LEU A 128 -9.58 6.09 -7.51
CA LEU A 128 -10.43 4.93 -7.22
C LEU A 128 -10.69 4.84 -5.71
N ILE A 129 -11.96 4.76 -5.32
CA ILE A 129 -12.38 4.77 -3.91
C ILE A 129 -13.24 3.54 -3.62
N SER A 130 -12.85 2.71 -2.65
CA SER A 130 -13.64 1.55 -2.25
C SER A 130 -14.97 1.96 -1.59
N ARG A 131 -16.07 1.38 -2.09
CA ARG A 131 -17.42 1.64 -1.57
C ARG A 131 -17.75 0.84 -0.33
N CYS A 132 -17.31 -0.42 -0.31
CA CYS A 132 -17.65 -1.41 0.72
C CYS A 132 -16.41 -2.25 1.10
N GLY A 133 -16.51 -2.99 2.20
CA GLY A 133 -15.39 -3.74 2.77
C GLY A 133 -14.47 -2.80 3.55
N THR A 134 -13.28 -2.52 3.03
CA THR A 134 -12.41 -1.48 3.59
C THR A 134 -12.84 -0.13 3.01
N VAL A 135 -13.95 0.40 3.49
CA VAL A 135 -14.65 1.59 2.97
C VAL A 135 -13.73 2.83 2.96
N GLY A 136 -13.76 3.61 1.88
CA GLY A 136 -13.03 4.88 1.78
C GLY A 136 -11.53 4.74 1.57
N ASN A 137 -11.05 3.55 1.22
CA ASN A 137 -9.66 3.37 0.81
C ASN A 137 -9.46 3.89 -0.62
N VAL A 138 -8.30 4.52 -0.87
CA VAL A 138 -8.07 5.30 -2.10
C VAL A 138 -6.86 4.79 -2.86
N CYS A 139 -7.01 4.60 -4.16
CA CYS A 139 -5.94 4.21 -5.08
C CYS A 139 -5.89 5.20 -6.25
N LEU A 140 -4.68 5.59 -6.66
CA LEU A 140 -4.45 6.36 -7.89
C LEU A 140 -4.11 5.37 -9.00
N ALA A 141 -4.89 5.37 -10.08
CA ALA A 141 -4.68 4.45 -11.18
C ALA A 141 -3.43 4.80 -11.99
N THR A 142 -2.51 3.85 -12.13
CA THR A 142 -1.28 3.94 -12.92
C THR A 142 -1.31 2.94 -14.08
N ASP A 143 -0.25 2.86 -14.88
CA ASP A 143 -0.20 2.03 -16.09
C ASP A 143 -0.43 0.54 -15.79
N ASN A 144 0.01 0.05 -14.62
CA ASN A 144 -0.26 -1.32 -14.19
C ASN A 144 -1.78 -1.63 -14.05
N LEU A 145 -2.63 -0.62 -13.84
CA LEU A 145 -4.08 -0.82 -13.73
C LEU A 145 -4.83 -0.55 -15.04
N VAL A 146 -4.22 0.19 -15.98
CA VAL A 146 -4.83 0.54 -17.27
C VAL A 146 -5.15 -0.72 -18.09
N GLY A 147 -6.29 -0.70 -18.77
CA GLY A 147 -6.73 -1.82 -19.62
C GLY A 147 -7.34 -2.99 -18.86
N LYS A 148 -7.48 -2.89 -17.53
CA LYS A 148 -8.22 -3.83 -16.68
C LYS A 148 -9.63 -3.29 -16.41
N ALA A 149 -10.61 -4.18 -16.36
CA ALA A 149 -11.96 -3.89 -15.89
C ALA A 149 -12.02 -3.97 -14.38
N LEU A 150 -12.81 -3.11 -13.75
CA LEU A 150 -12.91 -3.01 -12.30
C LEU A 150 -14.35 -3.20 -11.81
N SER A 151 -14.48 -3.89 -10.68
CA SER A 151 -15.75 -4.12 -10.00
C SER A 151 -16.57 -2.84 -9.76
N GLU A 152 -17.90 -3.00 -9.73
CA GLU A 152 -18.91 -2.03 -9.32
C GLU A 152 -18.80 -1.55 -7.86
N GLN A 153 -17.95 -2.20 -7.06
CA GLN A 153 -17.68 -1.87 -5.66
C GLN A 153 -16.67 -0.72 -5.48
N VAL A 154 -16.29 -0.05 -6.56
CA VAL A 154 -15.31 1.04 -6.55
C VAL A 154 -15.87 2.26 -7.27
N ILE A 155 -15.87 3.39 -6.58
CA ILE A 155 -16.18 4.70 -7.15
C ILE A 155 -14.96 5.20 -7.92
N ARG A 156 -15.21 5.81 -9.07
CA ARG A 156 -14.22 6.42 -9.94
C ARG A 156 -14.42 7.93 -9.94
N LEU A 157 -13.32 8.65 -9.82
CA LEU A 157 -13.22 10.08 -10.12
C LEU A 157 -12.27 10.24 -11.30
N ARG A 158 -12.81 10.70 -12.42
CA ARG A 158 -12.08 10.81 -13.69
C ARG A 158 -11.68 12.24 -13.98
N SER A 159 -10.37 12.46 -14.14
CA SER A 159 -9.78 13.77 -14.48
C SER A 159 -8.72 13.56 -15.56
N SER A 160 -8.66 14.46 -16.53
CA SER A 160 -7.58 14.50 -17.52
C SER A 160 -6.29 15.11 -16.97
N ASP A 161 -6.34 15.80 -15.84
CA ASP A 161 -5.16 16.38 -15.18
C ASP A 161 -4.63 15.44 -14.08
N ALA A 162 -3.47 14.85 -14.36
CA ALA A 162 -2.75 13.97 -13.46
C ALA A 162 -2.40 14.64 -12.12
N ASN A 163 -2.05 15.93 -12.14
CA ASN A 163 -1.65 16.64 -10.93
C ASN A 163 -2.85 16.89 -10.01
N ILE A 164 -4.03 17.15 -10.58
CA ILE A 164 -5.27 17.23 -9.81
C ILE A 164 -5.58 15.85 -9.21
N ALA A 165 -5.50 14.76 -9.99
CA ALA A 165 -5.74 13.41 -9.49
C ALA A 165 -4.79 13.03 -8.34
N GLY A 166 -3.49 13.32 -8.51
CA GLY A 166 -2.49 13.13 -7.47
C GLY A 166 -2.79 13.96 -6.21
N TYR A 167 -3.07 15.27 -6.36
CA TYR A 167 -3.41 16.14 -5.24
C TYR A 167 -4.63 15.64 -4.46
N ILE A 168 -5.68 15.23 -5.18
CA ILE A 168 -6.92 14.73 -4.59
C ILE A 168 -6.66 13.40 -3.88
N THR A 169 -5.83 12.52 -4.46
CA THR A 169 -5.41 11.28 -3.80
C THR A 169 -4.67 11.58 -2.50
N ALA A 170 -3.74 12.54 -2.49
CA ALA A 170 -3.03 12.94 -1.27
C ALA A 170 -4.01 13.47 -0.21
N PHE A 171 -4.96 14.33 -0.60
CA PHE A 171 -5.96 14.84 0.33
C PHE A 171 -6.84 13.72 0.89
N LEU A 172 -7.36 12.83 0.05
CA LEU A 172 -8.25 11.75 0.50
C LEU A 172 -7.53 10.73 1.38
N ARG A 173 -6.22 10.51 1.18
CA ARG A 173 -5.39 9.69 2.07
C ARG A 173 -4.91 10.43 3.32
N SER A 174 -4.98 11.76 3.38
CA SER A 174 -4.65 12.50 4.61
C SER A 174 -5.66 12.20 5.73
N ARG A 175 -5.30 12.54 6.97
CA ARG A 175 -6.21 12.45 8.12
C ARG A 175 -7.51 13.23 7.90
N TYR A 176 -7.47 14.33 7.16
CA TYR A 176 -8.63 15.18 6.87
C TYR A 176 -9.60 14.53 5.89
N GLY A 177 -9.07 13.95 4.81
CA GLY A 177 -9.88 13.26 3.80
C GLY A 177 -10.48 11.96 4.34
N ARG A 178 -9.68 11.15 5.06
CA ARG A 178 -10.16 9.92 5.70
C ARG A 178 -11.27 10.19 6.70
N LEU A 179 -11.13 11.22 7.55
CA LEU A 179 -12.16 11.59 8.52
C LEU A 179 -13.47 12.02 7.81
N GLN A 180 -13.39 12.83 6.75
CA GLN A 180 -14.56 13.21 5.96
C GLN A 180 -15.25 12.00 5.31
N MET A 181 -14.49 11.10 4.69
CA MET A 181 -15.04 9.89 4.05
C MET A 181 -15.68 8.94 5.07
N SER A 182 -15.01 8.67 6.20
CA SER A 182 -15.55 7.86 7.28
C SER A 182 -16.87 8.45 7.78
N ASN A 183 -16.90 9.75 8.08
CA ASN A 183 -18.09 10.42 8.58
C ASN A 183 -19.27 10.32 7.62
N ALA A 184 -19.01 10.42 6.32
CA ALA A 184 -20.03 10.28 5.28
C ALA A 184 -20.48 8.82 5.09
N ALA A 185 -19.62 7.82 5.33
CA ALA A 185 -19.94 6.41 5.17
C ALA A 185 -20.86 5.85 6.26
N TYR A 186 -20.76 6.36 7.49
CA TYR A 186 -21.53 5.86 8.63
C TYR A 186 -22.98 6.42 8.72
N SER A 187 -23.46 7.15 7.71
CA SER A 187 -24.87 7.57 7.66
C SER A 187 -25.84 6.42 7.31
N SER A 188 -25.37 5.17 7.23
CA SER A 188 -26.13 3.97 6.87
C SER A 188 -25.88 2.82 7.85
N ALA A 189 -26.86 1.91 7.99
CA ALA A 189 -26.78 0.75 8.89
C ALA A 189 -25.63 -0.23 8.55
N ILE A 190 -25.17 -0.23 7.29
CA ILE A 190 -23.93 -0.86 6.83
C ILE A 190 -23.07 0.26 6.28
N PRO A 191 -21.80 0.44 6.70
CA PRO A 191 -20.98 1.54 6.23
C PRO A 191 -20.71 1.38 4.73
N TYR A 192 -21.14 2.35 3.93
CA TYR A 192 -20.83 2.41 2.50
C TYR A 192 -20.71 3.86 2.01
N ILE A 193 -19.90 4.08 0.97
CA ILE A 193 -19.80 5.39 0.31
C ILE A 193 -20.55 5.36 -1.02
N GLU A 194 -21.36 6.40 -1.24
CA GLU A 194 -22.05 6.69 -2.50
C GLU A 194 -21.52 7.99 -3.11
N PRO A 195 -21.63 8.21 -4.43
CA PRO A 195 -21.27 9.46 -5.08
C PRO A 195 -21.80 10.73 -4.39
N LYS A 196 -23.06 10.71 -3.95
CA LYS A 196 -23.69 11.84 -3.22
C LYS A 196 -22.97 12.19 -1.91
N HIS A 197 -22.32 11.23 -1.27
CA HIS A 197 -21.55 11.46 -0.05
C HIS A 197 -20.25 12.22 -0.36
N LEU A 198 -19.68 12.01 -1.56
CA LEU A 198 -18.46 12.69 -2.01
C LEU A 198 -18.69 14.16 -2.35
N GLU A 199 -19.91 14.57 -2.68
CA GLU A 199 -20.27 15.99 -2.89
C GLU A 199 -20.10 16.83 -1.62
N GLN A 200 -20.17 16.21 -0.44
CA GLN A 200 -20.03 16.88 0.86
C GLN A 200 -18.57 17.01 1.30
N ILE A 201 -17.63 16.36 0.62
CA ILE A 201 -16.21 16.41 0.97
C ILE A 201 -15.64 17.74 0.49
N LEU A 202 -15.11 18.51 1.44
CA LEU A 202 -14.47 19.80 1.20
C LEU A 202 -12.95 19.65 1.17
N ILE A 203 -12.35 20.18 0.11
CA ILE A 203 -10.92 20.09 -0.18
C ILE A 203 -10.36 21.50 -0.29
N PRO A 204 -9.19 21.80 0.33
CA PRO A 204 -8.54 23.09 0.14
C PRO A 204 -8.26 23.39 -1.35
N ASP A 205 -8.64 24.58 -1.81
CA ASP A 205 -8.30 25.08 -3.13
C ASP A 205 -6.94 25.79 -3.06
N LEU A 206 -5.88 25.00 -2.93
CA LEU A 206 -4.51 25.52 -2.82
C LEU A 206 -4.07 26.19 -4.12
N PRO A 207 -3.15 27.17 -4.09
CA PRO A 207 -2.57 27.74 -5.31
C PRO A 207 -2.03 26.66 -6.27
N PRO A 208 -2.13 26.85 -7.61
CA PRO A 208 -1.75 25.83 -8.59
C PRO A 208 -0.36 25.23 -8.36
N ILE A 209 0.64 26.05 -8.01
CA ILE A 209 2.00 25.58 -7.75
C ILE A 209 2.08 24.55 -6.63
N ARG A 210 1.29 24.73 -5.55
CA ARG A 210 1.22 23.78 -4.43
C ARG A 210 0.49 22.50 -4.85
N ARG A 211 -0.63 22.62 -5.56
CA ARG A 211 -1.37 21.45 -6.07
C ARG A 211 -0.52 20.61 -7.01
N ILE A 212 0.20 21.24 -7.92
CA ILE A 212 1.08 20.56 -8.89
C ILE A 212 2.22 19.86 -8.16
N ALA A 213 2.87 20.52 -7.19
CA ALA A 213 3.94 19.90 -6.42
C ALA A 213 3.47 18.63 -5.67
N LEU A 214 2.32 18.70 -4.99
CA LEU A 214 1.75 17.53 -4.30
C LEU A 214 1.29 16.44 -5.29
N GLY A 215 0.67 16.85 -6.39
CA GLY A 215 0.18 15.96 -7.42
C GLY A 215 1.29 15.15 -8.08
N ARG A 216 2.40 15.81 -8.44
CA ARG A 216 3.58 15.15 -9.02
C ARG A 216 4.17 14.09 -8.11
N LEU A 217 4.36 14.41 -6.82
CA LEU A 217 4.87 13.44 -5.85
C LEU A 217 4.01 12.16 -5.80
N MET A 218 2.69 12.29 -5.84
CA MET A 218 1.76 11.14 -5.85
C MET A 218 1.81 10.37 -7.17
N CYS A 219 1.89 11.05 -8.32
CA CYS A 219 2.03 10.41 -9.63
C CYS A 219 3.35 9.65 -9.75
N GLU A 220 4.47 10.29 -9.39
CA GLU A 220 5.80 9.67 -9.37
C GLU A 220 5.82 8.45 -8.44
N ALA A 221 5.17 8.53 -7.27
CA ALA A 221 5.04 7.37 -6.38
C ALA A 221 4.24 6.21 -7.01
N GLY A 222 3.27 6.51 -7.86
CA GLY A 222 2.55 5.50 -8.64
C GLY A 222 3.45 4.84 -9.69
N GLU A 223 4.19 5.64 -10.44
CA GLU A 223 5.11 5.18 -11.50
C GLU A 223 6.26 4.32 -10.93
N LEU A 224 6.84 4.73 -9.80
CA LEU A 224 7.85 3.93 -9.10
C LEU A 224 7.33 2.56 -8.66
N ARG A 225 6.04 2.43 -8.35
CA ARG A 225 5.43 1.14 -8.02
C ARG A 225 5.19 0.27 -9.25
N ASP A 226 4.86 0.88 -10.38
CA ASP A 226 4.76 0.17 -11.65
C ASP A 226 6.14 -0.38 -12.05
N GLU A 227 7.19 0.43 -11.99
CA GLU A 227 8.57 0.01 -12.24
C GLU A 227 9.00 -1.10 -11.27
N ALA A 228 8.69 -0.96 -9.97
CA ALA A 228 8.97 -2.01 -8.99
C ALA A 228 8.29 -3.34 -9.36
N ASN A 229 7.03 -3.31 -9.81
CA ASN A 229 6.32 -4.53 -10.19
C ASN A 229 6.88 -5.15 -11.48
N GLN A 230 7.32 -4.34 -12.44
CA GLN A 230 8.00 -4.80 -13.66
C GLN A 230 9.33 -5.51 -13.31
N LEU A 231 10.13 -4.95 -12.41
CA LEU A 231 11.38 -5.57 -11.96
C LEU A 231 11.15 -6.91 -11.25
N LEU A 232 10.02 -7.07 -10.54
CA LEU A 232 9.65 -8.36 -9.94
C LEU A 232 9.21 -9.37 -10.99
N ASP A 233 8.52 -8.94 -12.05
CA ASP A 233 8.16 -9.80 -13.19
C ASP A 233 9.41 -10.26 -13.94
N GLU A 234 10.37 -9.36 -14.15
CA GLU A 234 11.66 -9.67 -14.76
C GLU A 234 12.48 -10.63 -13.89
N ALA A 235 12.49 -10.44 -12.57
CA ALA A 235 13.18 -11.35 -11.65
C ALA A 235 12.59 -12.77 -11.70
N ASP A 236 11.26 -12.90 -11.76
CA ASP A 236 10.58 -14.19 -11.92
C ASP A 236 10.95 -14.84 -13.27
N GLN A 237 10.83 -14.11 -14.38
CA GLN A 237 11.22 -14.61 -15.70
C GLN A 237 12.69 -15.06 -15.73
N LEU A 238 13.59 -14.23 -15.23
CA LEU A 238 15.02 -14.52 -15.20
C LEU A 238 15.34 -15.72 -14.31
N LEU A 239 14.60 -15.92 -13.22
CA LEU A 239 14.71 -17.10 -12.37
C LEU A 239 14.40 -18.38 -13.16
N HIS A 240 13.27 -18.39 -13.88
CA HIS A 240 12.89 -19.52 -14.73
C HIS A 240 13.93 -19.79 -15.83
N GLU A 241 14.41 -18.74 -16.50
CA GLU A 241 15.42 -18.86 -17.57
C GLU A 241 16.76 -19.38 -17.05
N ARG A 242 17.30 -18.82 -15.96
CA ARG A 242 18.63 -19.17 -15.45
C ARG A 242 18.69 -20.51 -14.76
N LEU A 243 17.56 -20.95 -14.19
CA LEU A 243 17.44 -22.28 -13.61
C LEU A 243 16.98 -23.31 -14.64
N ASN A 244 16.65 -22.91 -15.87
CA ASN A 244 16.06 -23.77 -16.90
C ASN A 244 14.80 -24.50 -16.39
N LEU A 245 13.95 -23.76 -15.66
CA LEU A 245 12.71 -24.26 -15.09
C LEU A 245 11.53 -23.77 -15.94
N PRO A 246 10.73 -24.66 -16.55
CA PRO A 246 9.49 -24.26 -17.19
C PRO A 246 8.48 -23.82 -16.14
N TYR A 247 7.62 -22.85 -16.45
CA TYR A 247 6.50 -22.50 -15.57
C TYR A 247 5.62 -23.73 -15.29
N LEU A 248 5.24 -23.97 -14.03
CA LEU A 248 4.46 -25.13 -13.61
C LEU A 248 3.13 -25.23 -14.36
N LYS A 249 2.46 -24.11 -14.63
CA LYS A 249 1.22 -24.07 -15.45
C LYS A 249 1.38 -24.67 -16.85
N SER A 250 2.61 -24.76 -17.39
CA SER A 250 2.90 -25.31 -18.71
C SER A 250 3.17 -26.81 -18.71
N ILE A 251 3.49 -27.39 -17.56
CA ILE A 251 3.87 -28.80 -17.41
C ILE A 251 2.92 -29.59 -16.51
N ALA A 252 2.19 -28.92 -15.63
CA ALA A 252 1.25 -29.56 -14.74
C ALA A 252 0.01 -30.02 -15.52
N PRO A 253 -0.59 -31.16 -15.15
CA PRO A 253 -1.87 -31.57 -15.70
C PRO A 253 -2.91 -30.46 -15.50
N ARG A 254 -3.81 -30.26 -16.47
CA ARG A 254 -4.94 -29.35 -16.28
C ARG A 254 -5.75 -29.81 -15.06
N GLU A 255 -6.14 -28.87 -14.22
CA GLU A 255 -7.06 -29.10 -13.11
C GLU A 255 -8.47 -29.40 -13.65
N ASP A 256 -8.63 -30.57 -14.26
CA ASP A 256 -9.96 -31.12 -14.51
C ASP A 256 -10.53 -31.59 -13.17
N ALA A 257 -11.86 -31.51 -12.99
CA ALA A 257 -12.54 -31.66 -11.69
C ALA A 257 -12.42 -33.04 -10.99
N SER A 258 -11.62 -33.97 -11.52
CA SER A 258 -11.28 -35.23 -10.86
C SER A 258 -9.86 -35.67 -11.23
N MET A 259 -8.89 -35.23 -10.43
CA MET A 259 -7.50 -35.66 -10.53
C MET A 259 -7.24 -36.79 -9.54
N SER A 260 -6.66 -37.89 -10.05
CA SER A 260 -6.16 -38.98 -9.19
C SER A 260 -4.65 -39.09 -9.35
N THR A 261 -3.92 -38.91 -8.25
CA THR A 261 -2.47 -39.11 -8.23
C THR A 261 -2.15 -40.47 -7.61
N LYS A 262 -1.30 -41.25 -8.29
CA LYS A 262 -0.76 -42.49 -7.72
C LYS A 262 0.63 -42.23 -7.17
N ILE A 263 0.81 -42.50 -5.89
CA ILE A 263 2.10 -42.38 -5.20
C ILE A 263 2.53 -43.75 -4.68
N LYS A 264 3.83 -44.02 -4.68
CA LYS A 264 4.37 -45.22 -4.04
C LYS A 264 4.32 -45.05 -2.52
N ALA A 265 4.14 -46.13 -1.78
CA ALA A 265 4.18 -46.10 -0.32
C ALA A 265 5.50 -45.52 0.21
N SER A 266 6.62 -45.76 -0.48
CA SER A 266 7.93 -45.21 -0.14
C SER A 266 8.06 -43.69 -0.34
N GLN A 267 7.11 -43.06 -1.05
CA GLN A 267 7.08 -41.62 -1.35
C GLN A 267 6.06 -40.87 -0.50
N LEU A 268 5.37 -41.55 0.43
CA LEU A 268 4.32 -40.95 1.25
C LEU A 268 4.83 -39.83 2.16
N MET A 269 6.11 -39.87 2.56
CA MET A 269 6.69 -38.93 3.53
C MET A 269 5.87 -38.81 4.83
N GLY A 270 5.14 -39.87 5.20
CA GLY A 270 4.23 -39.88 6.35
C GLY A 270 2.93 -39.08 6.17
N ARG A 271 2.66 -38.55 4.97
CA ARG A 271 1.49 -37.74 4.63
C ARG A 271 0.51 -38.53 3.76
N LEU A 272 -0.79 -38.45 4.04
CA LEU A 272 -1.85 -39.14 3.29
C LEU A 272 -2.78 -38.16 2.55
N GLU A 273 -2.58 -36.86 2.75
CA GLU A 273 -3.43 -35.82 2.21
C GLU A 273 -3.23 -35.67 0.70
N ALA A 274 -4.33 -35.69 -0.06
CA ALA A 274 -4.29 -35.54 -1.51
C ALA A 274 -3.70 -34.19 -1.95
N SER A 275 -3.91 -33.12 -1.15
CA SER A 275 -3.33 -31.80 -1.40
C SER A 275 -1.81 -31.79 -1.33
N PHE A 276 -1.21 -32.55 -0.41
CA PHE A 276 0.24 -32.68 -0.28
C PHE A 276 0.84 -33.40 -1.50
N HIS A 277 0.15 -34.44 -1.97
CA HIS A 277 0.54 -35.29 -3.11
C HIS A 277 -0.07 -34.83 -4.44
N ASN A 278 -0.38 -33.54 -4.60
CA ASN A 278 -0.90 -33.01 -5.84
C ASN A 278 0.14 -33.19 -6.97
N SER A 279 -0.32 -33.60 -8.15
CA SER A 279 0.48 -33.72 -9.37
C SER A 279 1.35 -32.50 -9.71
N VAL A 280 0.91 -31.27 -9.38
CA VAL A 280 1.70 -30.04 -9.57
C VAL A 280 2.96 -30.06 -8.71
N ALA A 281 2.85 -30.44 -7.43
CA ALA A 281 3.97 -30.52 -6.50
C ALA A 281 4.97 -31.61 -6.90
N ILE A 282 4.47 -32.76 -7.36
CA ILE A 282 5.31 -33.86 -7.87
C ILE A 282 6.04 -33.43 -9.15
N ALA A 283 5.36 -32.73 -10.05
CA ALA A 283 6.00 -32.18 -11.25
C ALA A 283 7.08 -31.16 -10.89
N ALA A 284 6.85 -30.31 -9.89
CA ALA A 284 7.83 -29.36 -9.39
C ALA A 284 9.11 -30.08 -8.88
N GLU A 285 8.96 -31.06 -7.98
CA GLU A 285 10.09 -31.88 -7.49
C GLU A 285 10.82 -32.60 -8.63
N THR A 286 10.08 -33.18 -9.57
CA THR A 286 10.66 -33.89 -10.72
C THR A 286 11.52 -32.97 -11.59
N GLN A 287 11.17 -31.68 -11.71
CA GLN A 287 12.01 -30.72 -12.42
C GLN A 287 13.23 -30.31 -11.59
N LEU A 288 13.07 -30.17 -10.26
CA LEU A 288 14.18 -29.90 -9.35
C LEU A 288 15.24 -31.01 -9.39
N ASP A 289 14.82 -32.27 -9.42
CA ASP A 289 15.72 -33.45 -9.50
C ASP A 289 16.56 -33.48 -10.79
N LYS A 290 16.11 -32.79 -11.85
CA LYS A 290 16.81 -32.71 -13.14
C LYS A 290 17.77 -31.53 -13.24
N LEU A 291 17.77 -30.64 -12.25
CA LEU A 291 18.65 -29.48 -12.27
C LEU A 291 20.12 -29.92 -12.19
N SER A 292 20.97 -29.19 -12.91
CA SER A 292 22.43 -29.34 -12.80
C SER A 292 23.01 -28.63 -11.58
N PHE A 293 22.17 -27.92 -10.82
CA PHE A 293 22.54 -27.19 -9.63
C PHE A 293 22.28 -28.04 -8.39
N GLU A 294 23.04 -27.77 -7.32
CA GLU A 294 22.69 -28.27 -6.00
C GLU A 294 21.30 -27.77 -5.61
N VAL A 295 20.44 -28.69 -5.16
CA VAL A 295 19.16 -28.37 -4.53
C VAL A 295 19.28 -28.72 -3.05
N THR A 296 19.03 -27.74 -2.20
CA THR A 296 19.02 -27.90 -0.74
C THR A 296 17.66 -27.48 -0.19
N THR A 297 17.54 -27.25 1.12
CA THR A 297 16.33 -26.73 1.74
C THR A 297 16.49 -25.29 2.21
N VAL A 298 15.37 -24.59 2.38
CA VAL A 298 15.37 -23.21 2.89
C VAL A 298 15.93 -23.12 4.31
N GLY A 299 15.81 -24.19 5.12
CA GLY A 299 16.41 -24.30 6.45
C GLY A 299 17.92 -24.54 6.46
N ASP A 300 18.57 -24.74 5.31
CA ASP A 300 20.03 -24.81 5.22
C ASP A 300 20.65 -23.49 5.67
N SER A 301 21.68 -23.58 6.53
CA SER A 301 22.43 -22.42 7.06
C SER A 301 23.06 -21.50 6.00
N ARG A 302 23.25 -22.00 4.76
CA ARG A 302 23.72 -21.23 3.60
C ARG A 302 22.62 -20.42 2.94
N VAL A 303 21.35 -20.73 3.20
CA VAL A 303 20.16 -20.10 2.62
C VAL A 303 19.52 -19.14 3.62
N THR A 304 19.17 -19.62 4.80
CA THR A 304 18.61 -18.79 5.87
C THR A 304 19.50 -18.83 7.10
N GLN A 305 19.69 -17.66 7.72
CA GLN A 305 20.23 -17.57 9.06
C GLN A 305 19.17 -17.98 10.09
N GLU A 306 17.92 -17.59 9.85
CA GLU A 306 16.82 -17.84 10.77
C GLU A 306 15.47 -17.86 10.01
N ILE A 307 14.65 -18.86 10.32
CA ILE A 307 13.22 -18.87 10.02
C ILE A 307 12.49 -18.58 11.34
N ARG A 308 12.11 -17.31 11.50
CA ARG A 308 11.55 -16.74 12.71
C ARG A 308 10.02 -16.87 12.67
N ALA A 309 9.53 -17.96 13.24
CA ALA A 309 8.12 -18.10 13.58
C ALA A 309 7.83 -17.37 14.89
N ILE A 310 6.76 -16.57 14.91
CA ILE A 310 6.28 -15.96 16.15
C ILE A 310 5.53 -17.06 16.91
N THR A 311 6.02 -17.41 18.09
CA THR A 311 5.54 -18.55 18.88
C THR A 311 4.98 -18.12 20.24
N LYS A 312 5.30 -16.91 20.69
CA LYS A 312 4.84 -16.41 22.00
C LYS A 312 3.57 -15.58 21.87
N PHE A 313 2.44 -16.16 22.25
CA PHE A 313 1.20 -15.42 22.47
C PHE A 313 1.30 -14.61 23.77
N ARG A 314 1.78 -13.37 23.64
CA ARG A 314 1.78 -12.42 24.76
C ARG A 314 0.59 -11.49 24.67
N LYS A 315 0.08 -11.06 25.82
CA LYS A 315 -0.99 -10.07 25.90
C LYS A 315 -0.57 -8.81 25.13
N ARG A 316 -1.39 -8.39 24.16
CA ARG A 316 -1.17 -7.20 23.34
C ARG A 316 -1.87 -6.00 23.95
N THR A 317 -1.12 -4.93 24.20
CA THR A 317 -1.66 -3.66 24.68
C THR A 317 -1.71 -2.68 23.53
N TYR A 318 -2.92 -2.32 23.10
CA TYR A 318 -3.13 -1.42 21.98
C TYR A 318 -3.34 0.02 22.43
N VAL A 319 -2.97 0.96 21.57
CA VAL A 319 -3.26 2.39 21.71
C VAL A 319 -3.88 2.92 20.42
N GLU A 320 -4.73 3.93 20.54
CA GLU A 320 -5.41 4.53 19.38
C GLU A 320 -4.49 5.46 18.58
N LYS A 321 -3.78 6.34 19.29
CA LYS A 321 -2.84 7.31 18.72
C LYS A 321 -1.44 7.05 19.24
N GLY A 322 -0.45 7.26 18.37
CA GLY A 322 0.93 6.84 18.64
C GLY A 322 1.07 5.31 18.68
N GLY A 323 2.18 4.81 19.22
CA GLY A 323 2.47 3.37 19.23
C GLY A 323 3.24 2.87 18.01
N ILE A 324 3.44 1.55 17.96
CA ILE A 324 4.15 0.85 16.88
C ILE A 324 3.12 0.10 16.02
N PRO A 325 3.03 0.34 14.70
CA PRO A 325 2.05 -0.34 13.84
C PRO A 325 2.21 -1.86 13.89
N LEU A 326 1.11 -2.61 14.04
CA LEU A 326 1.04 -4.07 13.94
C LEU A 326 0.21 -4.46 12.71
N LEU A 327 0.88 -4.87 11.64
CA LEU A 327 0.21 -5.32 10.43
C LEU A 327 -0.32 -6.75 10.59
N SER A 328 -1.55 -6.98 10.13
CA SER A 328 -2.07 -8.32 9.88
C SER A 328 -1.40 -8.97 8.66
N SER A 329 -1.61 -10.27 8.48
CA SER A 329 -1.20 -11.02 7.28
C SER A 329 -1.80 -10.47 5.97
N LYS A 330 -2.90 -9.70 6.02
CA LYS A 330 -3.45 -9.01 4.85
C LYS A 330 -2.78 -7.66 4.62
N GLN A 331 -2.60 -6.87 5.68
CA GLN A 331 -2.10 -5.48 5.60
C GLN A 331 -0.64 -5.38 5.17
N ILE A 332 0.17 -6.42 5.40
CA ILE A 332 1.58 -6.44 4.97
C ILE A 332 1.77 -6.37 3.44
N PHE A 333 0.72 -6.67 2.68
CA PHE A 333 0.73 -6.61 1.22
C PHE A 333 0.05 -5.34 0.67
N GLN A 334 -0.30 -4.37 1.51
CA GLN A 334 -1.05 -3.19 1.09
C GLN A 334 -0.16 -1.97 0.88
N ILE A 335 -0.49 -1.15 -0.13
CA ILE A 335 0.18 0.12 -0.42
C ILE A 335 0.04 1.08 0.76
N ASP A 336 -1.17 1.22 1.27
CA ASP A 336 -1.57 2.14 2.32
C ASP A 336 -2.52 1.42 3.28
N PRO A 337 -1.99 0.64 4.25
CA PRO A 337 -2.82 -0.15 5.14
C PRO A 337 -3.61 0.77 6.08
N VAL A 338 -4.93 0.65 6.07
CA VAL A 338 -5.84 1.41 6.94
C VAL A 338 -6.24 0.60 8.18
N SER A 339 -6.71 1.31 9.22
CA SER A 339 -7.16 0.73 10.50
C SER A 339 -6.10 -0.20 11.13
N VAL A 340 -4.83 0.16 10.98
CA VAL A 340 -3.71 -0.59 11.54
C VAL A 340 -3.72 -0.45 13.05
N LYS A 341 -3.84 -1.58 13.77
CA LYS A 341 -3.70 -1.61 15.22
C LYS A 341 -2.30 -1.16 15.61
N ARG A 342 -2.17 -0.41 16.70
CA ARG A 342 -0.87 0.08 17.17
C ARG A 342 -0.59 -0.44 18.57
N LEU A 343 0.61 -0.99 18.76
CA LEU A 343 1.10 -1.48 20.04
C LEU A 343 1.62 -0.33 20.89
N ALA A 344 1.31 -0.35 22.19
CA ALA A 344 1.81 0.62 23.15
C ALA A 344 3.35 0.55 23.24
N LYS A 345 4.02 1.70 23.12
CA LYS A 345 5.48 1.78 23.31
C LYS A 345 5.82 1.39 24.75
N GLY A 346 6.92 0.65 24.94
CA GLY A 346 7.37 0.19 26.26
C GLY A 346 6.70 -1.09 26.77
N ALA A 347 5.40 -1.30 26.48
CA ALA A 347 4.68 -2.52 26.90
C ALA A 347 5.17 -3.79 26.19
N HIS A 348 5.73 -3.63 24.98
CA HIS A 348 6.13 -4.73 24.09
C HIS A 348 7.64 -4.83 23.87
N THR A 349 8.46 -4.14 24.67
CA THR A 349 9.93 -4.12 24.46
C THR A 349 10.55 -5.52 24.44
N LYS A 350 10.00 -6.46 25.21
CA LYS A 350 10.44 -7.88 25.25
C LYS A 350 9.97 -8.71 24.05
N ASP A 351 8.99 -8.21 23.30
CA ASP A 351 8.38 -8.90 22.15
C ASP A 351 8.97 -8.40 20.83
N LEU A 352 9.43 -7.14 20.80
CA LEU A 352 9.94 -6.49 19.59
C LEU A 352 10.98 -7.33 18.83
N PRO A 353 11.99 -7.96 19.46
CA PRO A 353 12.94 -8.81 18.72
C PRO A 353 12.29 -9.94 17.91
N GLU A 354 11.11 -10.40 18.32
CA GLU A 354 10.38 -11.49 17.66
C GLU A 354 9.41 -10.98 16.59
N ILE A 355 8.71 -9.86 16.83
CA ILE A 355 7.59 -9.39 16.00
C ILE A 355 7.92 -8.20 15.08
N GLN A 356 9.06 -7.54 15.29
CA GLN A 356 9.48 -6.38 14.52
C GLN A 356 9.92 -6.80 13.11
N LEU A 357 9.52 -5.99 12.14
CA LEU A 357 9.93 -6.13 10.75
C LEU A 357 11.29 -5.46 10.54
N GLU A 358 12.12 -6.12 9.73
CA GLU A 358 13.45 -5.67 9.37
C GLU A 358 13.56 -5.61 7.84
N GLU A 359 14.26 -4.60 7.32
CA GLU A 359 14.43 -4.41 5.88
C GLU A 359 15.04 -5.66 5.22
N ASN A 360 14.56 -6.02 4.03
CA ASN A 360 15.01 -7.17 3.24
C ASN A 360 14.78 -8.55 3.88
N THR A 361 14.12 -8.63 5.04
CA THR A 361 13.54 -9.89 5.50
C THR A 361 12.35 -10.28 4.63
N ILE A 362 12.08 -11.58 4.51
CA ILE A 362 10.97 -12.10 3.72
C ILE A 362 9.87 -12.55 4.68
N ALA A 363 8.69 -11.95 4.58
CA ALA A 363 7.51 -12.39 5.29
C ALA A 363 6.69 -13.35 4.43
N VAL A 364 6.39 -14.54 4.95
CA VAL A 364 5.55 -15.55 4.29
C VAL A 364 4.32 -15.83 5.15
N THR A 365 3.13 -15.74 4.57
CA THR A 365 1.91 -16.04 5.33
C THR A 365 1.81 -17.50 5.68
N ARG A 366 1.52 -17.79 6.96
CA ARG A 366 1.49 -19.16 7.50
C ARG A 366 0.12 -19.67 7.90
N SER A 367 -0.91 -18.83 7.85
CA SER A 367 -2.29 -19.20 8.19
C SER A 367 -3.30 -18.33 7.46
N GLY A 368 -4.52 -18.84 7.28
CA GLY A 368 -5.53 -18.22 6.41
C GLY A 368 -5.15 -18.41 4.95
N THR A 369 -4.78 -17.33 4.24
CA THR A 369 -4.17 -17.46 2.90
C THR A 369 -2.68 -17.75 3.06
N ILE A 370 -2.29 -19.01 2.90
CA ILE A 370 -0.91 -19.50 3.08
C ILE A 370 -0.06 -19.19 1.86
N GLY A 371 1.24 -18.95 2.07
CA GLY A 371 2.26 -18.93 1.03
C GLY A 371 2.41 -17.62 0.27
N ARG A 372 1.72 -16.55 0.66
CA ARG A 372 1.97 -15.22 0.10
C ARG A 372 3.30 -14.69 0.63
N VAL A 373 4.12 -14.14 -0.24
CA VAL A 373 5.51 -13.74 0.05
C VAL A 373 5.70 -12.25 -0.15
N GLN A 374 6.26 -11.55 0.85
CA GLN A 374 6.59 -10.12 0.79
C GLN A 374 8.02 -9.89 1.28
N ILE A 375 8.85 -9.23 0.47
CA ILE A 375 10.11 -8.66 0.96
C ILE A 375 9.83 -7.33 1.66
N ILE A 376 10.37 -7.13 2.86
CA ILE A 376 10.06 -5.96 3.69
C ILE A 376 10.85 -4.73 3.18
N PRO A 377 10.17 -3.64 2.77
CA PRO A 377 10.82 -2.39 2.39
C PRO A 377 11.28 -1.59 3.61
N ALA A 378 12.21 -0.65 3.41
CA ALA A 378 12.84 0.10 4.49
C ALA A 378 11.84 0.91 5.33
N TYR A 379 10.79 1.49 4.75
CA TYR A 379 9.78 2.25 5.50
C TYR A 379 8.97 1.40 6.48
N MET A 380 8.84 0.09 6.22
CA MET A 380 8.19 -0.84 7.14
C MET A 380 9.17 -1.34 8.21
N ALA A 381 10.48 -1.08 8.06
CA ALA A 381 11.45 -1.42 9.08
C ALA A 381 11.07 -0.69 10.37
N LYS A 382 10.94 -1.47 11.46
CA LYS A 382 10.45 -1.04 12.79
C LYS A 382 8.93 -0.98 12.98
N TRP A 383 8.13 -1.31 11.97
CA TRP A 383 6.76 -1.75 12.25
C TRP A 383 6.82 -3.18 12.79
N THR A 384 5.70 -3.69 13.26
CA THR A 384 5.54 -5.09 13.65
C THR A 384 4.48 -5.73 12.78
N ALA A 385 4.45 -7.06 12.78
CA ALA A 385 3.37 -7.76 12.13
C ALA A 385 3.03 -9.05 12.86
N SER A 386 1.82 -9.54 12.61
CA SER A 386 1.22 -10.61 13.37
C SER A 386 1.93 -11.95 13.16
N GLU A 387 1.60 -12.89 14.04
CA GLU A 387 2.04 -14.28 14.07
C GLU A 387 1.70 -15.05 12.79
N HIS A 388 0.71 -14.58 12.04
CA HIS A 388 0.25 -15.19 10.79
C HIS A 388 1.20 -14.96 9.60
N ALA A 389 2.36 -14.32 9.82
CA ALA A 389 3.43 -14.20 8.85
C ALA A 389 4.76 -14.64 9.49
N THR A 390 5.41 -15.66 8.92
CA THR A 390 6.73 -16.12 9.34
C THR A 390 7.81 -15.27 8.65
N ARG A 391 8.89 -14.91 9.37
CA ARG A 391 9.99 -14.11 8.81
C ARG A 391 11.16 -15.01 8.46
N PHE A 392 11.70 -14.83 7.26
CA PHE A 392 12.87 -15.53 6.76
C PHE A 392 13.98 -14.50 6.64
N ILE A 393 15.08 -14.75 7.35
CA ILE A 393 16.28 -13.93 7.32
C ILE A 393 17.31 -14.67 6.50
N ALA A 394 17.68 -14.09 5.37
CA ALA A 394 18.67 -14.67 4.47
C ALA A 394 20.02 -14.85 5.20
N ALA A 395 20.72 -15.94 4.89
CA ALA A 395 22.09 -16.13 5.37
C ALA A 395 23.02 -15.04 4.84
N LYS A 396 24.16 -14.82 5.52
CA LYS A 396 25.11 -13.73 5.22
C LYS A 396 25.54 -13.65 3.74
N ASP A 397 25.71 -14.79 3.08
CA ASP A 397 26.13 -14.89 1.67
C ASP A 397 24.98 -15.19 0.69
N MET A 398 23.75 -15.22 1.19
CA MET A 398 22.54 -15.37 0.39
C MET A 398 22.02 -13.99 0.01
N ASN A 399 21.65 -13.81 -1.27
CA ASN A 399 20.96 -12.60 -1.69
C ASN A 399 19.49 -12.68 -1.23
N PRO A 400 19.00 -11.78 -0.35
CA PRO A 400 17.62 -11.85 0.13
C PRO A 400 16.59 -11.67 -0.99
N GLY A 401 16.93 -10.93 -2.04
CA GLY A 401 16.08 -10.81 -3.23
C GLY A 401 15.92 -12.13 -3.98
N TYR A 402 16.97 -12.96 -4.04
CA TYR A 402 16.87 -14.29 -4.65
C TYR A 402 16.00 -15.24 -3.81
N LEU A 403 16.17 -15.21 -2.48
CA LEU A 403 15.32 -15.97 -1.57
C LEU A 403 13.84 -15.57 -1.73
N TYR A 404 13.56 -14.26 -1.82
CA TYR A 404 12.22 -13.76 -2.16
C TYR A 404 11.73 -14.30 -3.51
N ALA A 405 12.52 -14.13 -4.58
CA ALA A 405 12.13 -14.54 -5.93
C ALA A 405 11.79 -16.03 -5.99
N TRP A 406 12.61 -16.88 -5.37
CA TRP A 406 12.34 -18.31 -5.29
C TRP A 406 11.04 -18.61 -4.53
N LEU A 407 10.88 -18.08 -3.32
CA LEU A 407 9.68 -18.35 -2.50
C LEU A 407 8.40 -17.83 -3.15
N ALA A 408 8.48 -16.72 -3.90
CA ALA A 408 7.36 -16.11 -4.60
C ALA A 408 7.04 -16.76 -5.96
N SER A 409 7.98 -17.52 -6.55
CA SER A 409 7.77 -18.25 -7.82
C SER A 409 6.67 -19.30 -7.71
N ASP A 410 6.17 -19.80 -8.83
CA ASP A 410 5.17 -20.88 -8.84
C ASP A 410 5.69 -22.17 -8.19
N TYR A 411 6.99 -22.48 -8.33
CA TYR A 411 7.68 -23.56 -7.61
C TYR A 411 7.67 -23.33 -6.10
N GLY A 412 8.15 -22.18 -5.63
CA GLY A 412 8.20 -21.85 -4.20
C GLY A 412 6.81 -21.87 -3.57
N TYR A 413 5.83 -21.22 -4.20
CA TYR A 413 4.45 -21.18 -3.74
C TYR A 413 3.83 -22.58 -3.65
N CYS A 414 4.01 -23.42 -4.67
CA CYS A 414 3.51 -24.80 -4.68
C CYS A 414 4.12 -25.63 -3.54
N LEU A 415 5.44 -25.54 -3.34
CA LEU A 415 6.16 -26.26 -2.29
C LEU A 415 5.83 -25.77 -0.88
N ILE A 416 5.50 -24.49 -0.71
CA ILE A 416 4.97 -23.96 0.56
C ILE A 416 3.57 -24.53 0.82
N THR A 417 2.65 -24.36 -0.14
CA THR A 417 1.22 -24.61 0.07
C THR A 417 0.89 -26.10 0.20
N ARG A 418 1.62 -26.99 -0.48
CA ARG A 418 1.47 -28.45 -0.28
C ARG A 418 1.68 -28.87 1.17
N ASN A 419 2.52 -28.16 1.92
CA ASN A 419 2.84 -28.49 3.31
C ASN A 419 1.72 -28.10 4.28
N SER A 420 0.70 -27.38 3.82
CA SER A 420 -0.43 -26.98 4.67
C SER A 420 -1.08 -28.16 5.40
N TYR A 421 -1.50 -27.90 6.64
CA TYR A 421 -2.22 -28.84 7.49
C TYR A 421 -3.33 -28.13 8.27
N GLY A 422 -4.29 -28.88 8.80
CA GLY A 422 -5.45 -28.34 9.51
C GLY A 422 -6.76 -28.69 8.81
N SER A 423 -7.87 -28.45 9.50
CA SER A 423 -9.22 -28.75 8.98
C SER A 423 -9.95 -27.49 8.53
N VAL A 424 -10.20 -26.56 9.45
CA VAL A 424 -10.91 -25.30 9.17
C VAL A 424 -9.94 -24.17 8.86
N ILE A 425 -8.92 -23.99 9.71
CA ILE A 425 -7.84 -23.03 9.48
C ILE A 425 -6.62 -23.83 9.12
N LEU A 426 -6.17 -23.65 7.88
CA LEU A 426 -4.92 -24.24 7.43
C LEU A 426 -3.74 -23.45 8.00
N GLU A 427 -2.67 -24.17 8.33
CA GLU A 427 -1.40 -23.64 8.79
C GLU A 427 -0.19 -24.28 8.10
N VAL A 428 0.96 -23.62 8.19
CA VAL A 428 2.31 -24.17 7.93
C VAL A 428 3.21 -23.79 9.11
N ASP A 429 3.94 -24.76 9.65
CA ASP A 429 4.86 -24.53 10.76
C ASP A 429 6.30 -24.24 10.29
N LYS A 430 7.18 -23.93 11.25
CA LYS A 430 8.58 -23.59 10.98
C LYS A 430 9.35 -24.75 10.33
N ASP A 431 9.14 -25.99 10.75
CA ASP A 431 9.90 -27.14 10.28
C ASP A 431 9.48 -27.49 8.85
N MET A 432 8.19 -27.37 8.55
CA MET A 432 7.65 -27.45 7.19
C MET A 432 8.20 -26.34 6.29
N PHE A 433 8.31 -25.11 6.78
CA PHE A 433 8.99 -24.05 6.01
C PHE A 433 10.48 -24.35 5.79
N SER A 434 11.14 -24.94 6.78
CA SER A 434 12.56 -25.29 6.72
C SER A 434 12.85 -26.40 5.69
N SER A 435 11.87 -27.23 5.37
CA SER A 435 12.02 -28.36 4.44
C SER A 435 11.78 -28.00 2.97
N ILE A 436 11.29 -26.79 2.67
CA ILE A 436 11.05 -26.34 1.30
C ILE A 436 12.34 -26.39 0.50
N LEU A 437 12.30 -27.05 -0.67
CA LEU A 437 13.44 -27.16 -1.56
C LEU A 437 13.77 -25.82 -2.24
N ILE A 438 15.06 -25.55 -2.44
CA ILE A 438 15.57 -24.37 -3.12
C ILE A 438 16.86 -24.70 -3.89
N PRO A 439 16.94 -24.36 -5.19
CA PRO A 439 18.17 -24.43 -5.96
C PRO A 439 19.21 -23.43 -5.46
N LEU A 440 20.47 -23.87 -5.41
CA LEU A 440 21.62 -23.09 -4.98
C LEU A 440 22.63 -22.88 -6.13
N PRO A 441 22.24 -22.18 -7.22
CA PRO A 441 23.15 -21.88 -8.32
C PRO A 441 24.27 -20.94 -7.86
N LYS A 442 25.29 -20.70 -8.70
CA LYS A 442 26.42 -19.81 -8.36
C LYS A 442 25.95 -18.41 -7.91
N LYS A 443 26.74 -17.77 -7.03
CA LYS A 443 26.43 -16.45 -6.44
C LYS A 443 26.11 -15.38 -7.49
N SER A 444 26.73 -15.43 -8.67
CA SER A 444 26.44 -14.52 -9.79
C SER A 444 24.98 -14.59 -10.23
N ILE A 445 24.44 -15.81 -10.44
CA ILE A 445 23.04 -16.03 -10.86
C ILE A 445 22.08 -15.55 -9.77
N ARG A 446 22.36 -15.91 -8.51
CA ARG A 446 21.54 -15.46 -7.37
C ARG A 446 21.51 -13.94 -7.25
N ASN A 447 22.65 -13.29 -7.41
CA ASN A 447 22.73 -11.84 -7.33
C ASN A 447 22.04 -11.16 -8.51
N GLU A 448 22.13 -11.71 -9.71
CA GLU A 448 21.49 -11.13 -10.88
C GLU A 448 19.97 -11.07 -10.74
N ILE A 449 19.35 -12.19 -10.34
CA ILE A 449 17.91 -12.26 -10.05
C ILE A 449 17.58 -11.40 -8.82
N GLY A 450 18.32 -11.59 -7.73
CA GLY A 450 18.01 -10.97 -6.46
C GLY A 450 18.16 -9.45 -6.45
N ASN A 451 19.10 -8.89 -7.22
CA ASN A 451 19.29 -7.44 -7.28
C ASN A 451 18.13 -6.71 -7.95
N LEU A 452 17.42 -7.34 -8.90
CA LEU A 452 16.17 -6.80 -9.46
C LEU A 452 15.11 -6.64 -8.35
N VAL A 453 14.96 -7.66 -7.51
CA VAL A 453 14.03 -7.63 -6.36
C VAL A 453 14.44 -6.58 -5.33
N LEU A 454 15.72 -6.47 -5.01
CA LEU A 454 16.20 -5.45 -4.06
C LEU A 454 15.99 -4.04 -4.62
N ARG A 455 16.20 -3.84 -5.93
CA ARG A 455 15.89 -2.58 -6.59
C ARG A 455 14.40 -2.28 -6.52
N ALA A 456 13.53 -3.23 -6.83
CA ALA A 456 12.08 -3.08 -6.66
C ALA A 456 11.69 -2.70 -5.22
N ASN A 457 12.35 -3.28 -4.22
CA ASN A 457 12.12 -2.99 -2.81
C ASN A 457 12.51 -1.53 -2.46
N GLN A 458 13.60 -1.03 -3.02
CA GLN A 458 14.01 0.38 -2.89
C GLN A 458 13.03 1.34 -3.56
N LEU A 459 12.54 1.01 -4.75
CA LEU A 459 11.55 1.83 -5.46
C LEU A 459 10.23 1.93 -4.68
N ARG A 460 9.80 0.83 -4.04
CA ARG A 460 8.64 0.84 -3.13
C ARG A 460 8.85 1.75 -1.92
N ASP A 461 10.06 1.76 -1.37
CA ASP A 461 10.42 2.68 -0.29
C ASP A 461 10.37 4.15 -0.74
N GLN A 462 10.95 4.46 -1.89
CA GLN A 462 10.92 5.80 -2.46
C GLN A 462 9.49 6.26 -2.76
N ALA A 463 8.67 5.38 -3.33
CA ALA A 463 7.26 5.66 -3.59
C ALA A 463 6.50 5.99 -2.31
N TRP A 464 6.70 5.22 -1.24
CA TRP A 464 6.11 5.51 0.07
C TRP A 464 6.54 6.88 0.60
N ARG A 465 7.83 7.21 0.52
CA ARG A 465 8.35 8.52 0.96
C ARG A 465 7.73 9.68 0.19
N ASN A 466 7.59 9.56 -1.12
CA ASN A 466 6.94 10.59 -1.94
C ASN A 466 5.49 10.83 -1.51
N GLU A 467 4.71 9.76 -1.27
CA GLU A 467 3.34 9.92 -0.78
C GLU A 467 3.27 10.53 0.62
N GLN A 468 4.14 10.08 1.54
CA GLN A 468 4.18 10.64 2.89
C GLN A 468 4.63 12.10 2.89
N ASP A 469 5.54 12.49 2.01
CA ASP A 469 5.94 13.90 1.85
C ASP A 469 4.76 14.74 1.34
N ALA A 470 4.07 14.28 0.29
CA ALA A 470 2.89 14.96 -0.22
C ALA A 470 1.80 15.13 0.85
N ILE A 471 1.46 14.04 1.56
CA ILE A 471 0.45 14.05 2.63
C ILE A 471 0.91 14.96 3.77
N THR A 472 2.16 14.87 4.21
CA THR A 472 2.68 15.65 5.34
C THR A 472 2.72 17.15 5.03
N ARG A 473 3.19 17.54 3.84
CA ARG A 473 3.18 18.95 3.39
C ARG A 473 1.77 19.52 3.36
N LEU A 474 0.82 18.74 2.82
CA LEU A 474 -0.58 19.11 2.79
C LEU A 474 -1.16 19.28 4.20
N GLU A 475 -0.93 18.31 5.08
CA GLU A 475 -1.43 18.36 6.45
C GLU A 475 -0.84 19.53 7.23
N ASN A 476 0.44 19.84 7.03
CA ASN A 476 1.09 21.00 7.63
C ASN A 476 0.50 22.32 7.12
N TRP A 477 0.21 22.45 5.82
CA TRP A 477 -0.44 23.65 5.29
C TRP A 477 -1.86 23.84 5.80
N ILE A 478 -2.59 22.76 6.07
CA ILE A 478 -3.93 22.83 6.67
C ILE A 478 -3.85 23.16 8.17
N ALA A 479 -2.86 22.61 8.88
CA ALA A 479 -2.68 22.82 10.32
C ALA A 479 -2.11 24.20 10.66
N ASN A 480 -1.23 24.74 9.81
CA ASN A 480 -0.66 26.05 9.99
C ASN A 480 -1.72 27.11 9.70
N LYS A 481 -2.17 27.80 10.76
CA LYS A 481 -2.97 29.02 10.59
C LYS A 481 -2.16 30.00 9.73
N PRO A 482 -2.77 30.72 8.77
CA PRO A 482 -2.18 31.97 8.35
C PRO A 482 -1.99 32.79 9.63
N THR A 483 -0.75 33.10 9.99
CA THR A 483 -0.47 34.15 10.96
C THR A 483 -1.24 35.35 10.45
N VAL A 484 -2.23 35.80 11.23
CA VAL A 484 -2.70 37.18 11.12
C VAL A 484 -1.43 38.01 11.13
N PRO A 485 -1.18 38.91 10.17
CA PRO A 485 -0.02 39.78 10.24
C PRO A 485 -0.08 40.45 11.61
N THR A 486 0.86 40.12 12.49
CA THR A 486 1.08 40.90 13.70
C THR A 486 1.28 42.35 13.24
N GLN A 487 0.77 43.31 14.02
CA GLN A 487 0.77 44.74 13.68
C GLN A 487 2.16 45.34 13.35
N ASP A 488 3.24 44.57 13.45
CA ASP A 488 4.58 44.92 13.00
C ASP A 488 4.78 44.90 11.47
N ASP A 489 3.81 44.41 10.69
CA ASP A 489 3.88 44.41 9.22
C ASP A 489 3.35 45.71 8.56
N LEU A 490 3.04 46.73 9.38
CA LEU A 490 2.81 48.12 8.96
C LEU A 490 4.14 48.80 8.60
N SER A 491 4.84 48.25 7.62
CA SER A 491 5.74 49.08 6.80
C SER A 491 4.85 49.95 5.92
N PRO A 492 5.00 51.29 5.91
CA PRO A 492 4.09 52.22 5.21
C PRO A 492 4.10 52.10 3.67
N ASN A 493 4.73 51.08 3.08
CA ASN A 493 4.99 50.96 1.64
C ASN A 493 4.42 49.70 0.95
N LYS A 494 3.53 48.92 1.57
CA LYS A 494 2.86 47.81 0.85
C LYS A 494 1.63 48.32 0.08
N ILE A 495 1.80 48.55 -1.23
CA ILE A 495 0.70 48.82 -2.16
C ILE A 495 -0.13 47.54 -2.34
N PRO A 496 -1.47 47.58 -2.17
CA PRO A 496 -2.32 46.42 -2.40
C PRO A 496 -2.20 45.93 -3.85
N LEU A 497 -2.13 44.61 -4.08
CA LEU A 497 -1.98 44.01 -5.42
C LEU A 497 -3.03 44.46 -6.45
N LYS A 498 -4.22 44.84 -5.98
CA LYS A 498 -5.31 45.40 -6.80
C LYS A 498 -5.06 46.82 -7.31
N ASP A 499 -4.13 47.53 -6.68
CA ASP A 499 -3.77 48.93 -6.95
C ASP A 499 -2.43 49.03 -7.71
N ILE A 500 -1.82 47.89 -8.05
CA ILE A 500 -0.63 47.83 -8.92
C ILE A 500 -1.09 47.98 -10.37
N THR A 501 -0.80 49.13 -10.95
CA THR A 501 -1.00 49.38 -12.39
C THR A 501 0.21 48.86 -13.17
N TYR A 502 -0.05 48.16 -14.28
CA TYR A 502 1.00 47.68 -15.17
C TYR A 502 1.71 48.88 -15.81
N ASP A 503 3.01 49.03 -15.51
CA ASP A 503 3.87 50.03 -16.13
C ASP A 503 4.56 49.40 -17.35
N PRO A 504 4.17 49.76 -18.59
CA PRO A 504 4.79 49.24 -19.80
C PRO A 504 6.23 49.75 -20.01
N SER A 505 6.67 50.75 -19.24
CA SER A 505 8.04 51.27 -19.25
C SER A 505 8.94 50.65 -18.18
N ALA A 506 8.38 49.80 -17.31
CA ALA A 506 9.16 49.12 -16.28
C ALA A 506 10.14 48.13 -16.90
N ILE A 507 11.37 48.13 -16.38
CA ILE A 507 12.43 47.22 -16.82
C ILE A 507 11.99 45.78 -16.51
N PRO A 508 11.98 44.87 -17.51
CA PRO A 508 11.65 43.48 -17.28
C PRO A 508 12.54 42.85 -16.21
N ILE A 509 11.97 41.98 -15.37
CA ILE A 509 12.68 41.40 -14.23
C ILE A 509 13.97 40.66 -14.61
N TRP A 510 14.02 40.04 -15.79
CA TRP A 510 15.23 39.37 -16.29
C TRP A 510 16.35 40.36 -16.62
N GLN A 511 16.01 41.56 -17.10
CA GLN A 511 16.98 42.60 -17.42
C GLN A 511 17.49 43.28 -16.15
N LEU A 512 16.61 43.45 -15.15
CA LEU A 512 17.00 43.90 -13.81
C LEU A 512 17.92 42.88 -13.13
N ALA A 513 17.57 41.58 -13.20
CA ALA A 513 18.40 40.50 -12.67
C ALA A 513 19.78 40.45 -13.36
N ALA A 514 19.84 40.65 -14.69
CA ALA A 514 21.09 40.72 -15.44
C ALA A 514 21.94 41.95 -15.07
N GLN A 515 21.32 43.10 -14.82
CA GLN A 515 22.03 44.31 -14.35
C GLN A 515 22.56 44.15 -12.93
N ILE A 516 21.80 43.50 -12.05
CA ILE A 516 22.24 43.22 -10.68
C ILE A 516 23.36 42.20 -10.70
N SER A 517 23.24 41.13 -11.50
CA SER A 517 24.26 40.08 -11.60
C SER A 517 25.57 40.60 -12.19
N ALA A 518 25.51 41.52 -13.15
CA ALA A 518 26.69 42.17 -13.74
C ALA A 518 27.45 43.10 -12.76
N LYS A 519 26.82 43.51 -11.65
CA LYS A 519 27.47 44.29 -10.58
C LYS A 519 28.16 43.41 -9.53
N VAL A 520 27.93 42.10 -9.56
CA VAL A 520 28.55 41.14 -8.66
C VAL A 520 29.85 40.64 -9.30
N PRO A 521 31.02 40.78 -8.66
CA PRO A 521 32.29 40.30 -9.21
C PRO A 521 32.29 38.79 -9.47
N ASP A 522 33.00 38.34 -10.50
CA ASP A 522 33.09 36.91 -10.87
C ASP A 522 33.64 36.03 -9.73
N GLU A 523 34.47 36.58 -8.86
CA GLU A 523 34.99 35.92 -7.66
C GLU A 523 33.89 35.58 -6.63
N GLU A 524 32.83 36.40 -6.55
CA GLU A 524 31.67 36.12 -5.70
C GLU A 524 30.75 35.08 -6.34
N TRP A 525 30.63 35.08 -7.68
CA TRP A 525 29.94 34.03 -8.41
C TRP A 525 30.59 32.66 -8.23
N ALA A 526 31.92 32.61 -8.16
CA ALA A 526 32.67 31.36 -7.91
C ALA A 526 32.41 30.76 -6.52
N LYS A 527 31.93 31.55 -5.55
CA LYS A 527 31.54 31.07 -4.20
C LYS A 527 30.13 30.47 -4.17
N VAL A 528 29.33 30.69 -5.23
CA VAL A 528 27.96 30.17 -5.31
C VAL A 528 28.03 28.66 -5.57
N PRO A 529 27.41 27.82 -4.71
CA PRO A 529 27.40 26.37 -4.93
C PRO A 529 26.76 26.01 -6.27
N SER A 530 27.39 25.11 -7.03
CA SER A 530 26.86 24.66 -8.33
C SER A 530 25.52 23.94 -8.23
N ASP A 531 25.18 23.45 -7.03
CA ASP A 531 23.91 22.81 -6.71
C ASP A 531 22.89 23.74 -6.01
N LEU A 532 23.17 25.05 -5.94
CA LEU A 532 22.31 26.03 -5.24
C LEU A 532 20.85 25.96 -5.70
N SER A 533 20.59 25.78 -7.00
CA SER A 533 19.23 25.72 -7.54
C SER A 533 18.46 24.45 -7.13
N GLN A 534 19.17 23.36 -6.84
CA GLN A 534 18.59 22.08 -6.43
C GLN A 534 18.46 21.95 -4.91
N ARG A 535 19.26 22.70 -4.15
CA ARG A 535 19.35 22.63 -2.68
C ARG A 535 19.16 23.99 -2.02
N PHE A 536 18.37 24.86 -2.65
CA PHE A 536 18.19 26.25 -2.19
C PHE A 536 17.74 26.32 -0.72
N ASP A 537 16.76 25.49 -0.32
CA ASP A 537 16.23 25.45 1.04
C ASP A 537 17.30 25.03 2.08
N TYR A 538 18.26 24.18 1.70
CA TYR A 538 19.38 23.77 2.57
C TYR A 538 20.32 24.95 2.85
N TYR A 539 20.70 25.70 1.81
CA TYR A 539 21.58 26.86 1.96
C TYR A 539 20.89 28.05 2.63
N GLN A 540 19.56 28.17 2.49
CA GLN A 540 18.78 29.18 3.21
C GLN A 540 18.76 28.92 4.72
N GLY A 541 18.71 27.66 5.15
CA GLY A 541 18.74 27.28 6.57
C GLY A 541 20.09 27.46 7.27
N LEU A 542 21.19 27.63 6.52
CA LEU A 542 22.53 27.88 7.07
C LEU A 542 22.76 29.35 7.47
N LYS A 543 21.81 30.26 7.19
CA LYS A 543 21.94 31.71 7.48
C LYS A 543 21.49 32.11 8.88
N ASP A 544 20.85 31.20 9.62
CA ASP A 544 20.26 31.48 10.94
C ASP A 544 21.11 30.97 12.13
N ASP A 545 22.35 30.52 11.87
CA ASP A 545 23.42 30.27 12.86
C ASP A 545 24.55 31.30 12.66
#